data_AF-A0A7C0WX25-F1
#
_entry.id   AF-A0A7C0WX25-F1
#
_cell.length_a   1.000
_cell.length_b   1.000
_cell.length_c   1.000
_cell.angle_alpha   90.00
_cell.angle_beta   90.00
_cell.angle_gamma   90.00
#
_symmetry.space_group_name_H-M   'P 1'
#
loop_
_entity.id
_entity.type
_entity.pdbx_description
1 polymer ?
#
loop_
_entity_poly.entity_id
_entity_poly.type
_entity_poly.pdbx_seq_one_letter_code
_entity_poly.pdbx_strand_id
1 'polypeptide(L)'
;MKKTVIILLLFSLSCAPRVRVTRPTLYKSAWEEEKIEIKESSLDDFVGEKFSGYIKWLGMTVGEIEFVNMGIEEYQGKKVYHIIGRAKTNKVLRYIFRVQDEFHSYLDSKTGKPVLFKADRKEGRYHAKFGLY
;
A
#
# COMPACT_ATOMS: atom_id res chain seq x y z
N MET A 1 -1.49 -48.46 39.70
CA MET A 1 -1.47 -47.00 39.47
C MET A 1 -0.08 -46.36 39.70
N LYS A 2 1.02 -46.98 39.24
CA LYS A 2 2.38 -46.41 39.40
C LYS A 2 3.16 -46.21 38.09
N LYS A 3 2.69 -46.77 36.96
CA LYS A 3 3.37 -46.66 35.65
C LYS A 3 2.93 -45.46 34.82
N THR A 4 1.72 -44.94 35.04
CA THR A 4 1.17 -43.80 34.26
C THR A 4 1.72 -42.44 34.71
N VAL A 5 2.17 -42.31 35.97
CA VAL A 5 2.71 -41.05 36.51
C VAL A 5 4.13 -40.76 35.99
N ILE A 6 4.90 -41.80 35.61
CA ILE A 6 6.28 -41.65 35.14
C ILE A 6 6.33 -41.09 33.70
N ILE A 7 5.32 -41.38 32.87
CA ILE A 7 5.26 -40.89 31.48
C ILE A 7 4.94 -39.39 31.42
N LEU A 8 4.18 -38.86 32.38
CA LEU A 8 3.85 -37.42 32.46
C LEU A 8 5.03 -36.56 32.94
N LEU A 9 5.96 -37.12 33.72
CA LEU A 9 7.17 -36.42 34.18
C LEU A 9 8.27 -36.31 33.11
N LEU A 10 8.24 -37.15 32.08
CA LEU A 10 9.22 -37.10 30.98
C LEU A 10 8.88 -36.02 29.93
N PHE A 11 7.64 -35.55 29.86
CA PHE A 11 7.25 -34.46 28.94
C PHE A 11 7.62 -33.05 29.43
N SER A 12 7.90 -32.87 30.73
CA SER A 12 8.36 -31.58 31.29
C SER A 12 9.89 -31.40 31.25
N LEU A 13 10.63 -32.44 30.87
CA LEU A 13 12.09 -32.42 30.70
C LEU A 13 12.49 -32.26 29.23
N SER A 14 11.68 -31.54 28.43
CA SER A 14 12.20 -30.98 27.19
C SER A 14 13.26 -29.94 27.58
N CYS A 15 14.50 -30.40 27.56
CA CYS A 15 15.68 -29.56 27.56
C CYS A 15 15.71 -28.85 26.21
N ALA A 16 14.74 -27.96 25.95
CA ALA A 16 14.89 -26.97 24.92
C ALA A 16 16.09 -26.12 25.37
N PRO A 17 17.19 -26.08 24.61
CA PRO A 17 18.25 -25.14 24.93
C PRO A 17 17.58 -23.77 25.04
N ARG A 18 17.83 -23.04 26.13
CA ARG A 18 17.52 -21.62 26.18
C ARG A 18 18.39 -20.95 25.13
N VAL A 19 17.90 -20.94 23.90
CA VAL A 19 18.42 -20.09 22.85
C VAL A 19 18.17 -18.69 23.40
N ARG A 20 19.25 -18.03 23.81
CA ARG A 20 19.21 -16.60 24.08
C ARG A 20 18.84 -15.97 22.74
N VAL A 21 17.55 -15.68 22.55
CA VAL A 21 17.11 -14.83 21.46
C VAL A 21 17.64 -13.45 21.81
N THR A 22 18.89 -13.18 21.45
CA THR A 22 19.30 -11.81 21.21
C THR A 22 18.38 -11.36 20.09
N ARG A 23 17.43 -10.47 20.39
CA ARG A 23 16.70 -9.79 19.32
C ARG A 23 17.80 -9.23 18.42
N PRO A 24 17.94 -9.67 17.16
CA PRO A 24 18.79 -8.92 16.27
C PRO A 24 18.23 -7.49 16.34
N THR A 25 19.06 -6.54 16.75
CA THR A 25 18.70 -5.13 16.55
C THR A 25 18.53 -5.03 15.04
N LEU A 26 17.27 -5.08 14.58
CA LEU A 26 16.91 -4.99 13.16
C LEU A 26 17.40 -3.68 12.53
N TYR A 27 17.94 -2.77 13.34
CA TYR A 27 18.65 -1.56 12.95
C TYR A 27 20.04 -1.55 13.59
N LYS A 28 21.04 -2.07 12.86
CA LYS A 28 22.46 -1.93 13.23
C LYS A 28 23.13 -0.76 12.51
N SER A 29 22.54 -0.26 11.44
CA SER A 29 22.92 1.01 10.83
C SER A 29 21.80 2.01 11.11
N ALA A 30 22.19 3.23 11.50
CA ALA A 30 21.33 4.37 11.25
C ALA A 30 20.92 4.31 9.78
N TRP A 31 19.69 4.71 9.48
CA TRP A 31 19.30 4.97 8.10
C TRP A 31 20.19 6.10 7.59
N GLU A 32 21.36 5.76 7.04
CA GLU A 32 22.10 6.66 6.19
C GLU A 32 21.13 6.91 5.04
N GLU A 33 20.56 8.11 4.97
CA GLU A 33 19.72 8.53 3.85
C GLU A 33 20.64 8.54 2.63
N GLU A 34 20.78 7.38 2.00
CA GLU A 34 21.45 7.28 0.72
C GLU A 34 20.70 8.24 -0.19
N LYS A 35 21.39 9.29 -0.61
CA LYS A 35 20.80 10.38 -1.38
C LYS A 35 20.40 9.81 -2.73
N ILE A 36 19.17 9.32 -2.84
CA ILE A 36 18.64 8.78 -4.08
C ILE A 36 18.61 9.93 -5.08
N GLU A 37 19.53 9.91 -6.04
CA GLU A 37 19.51 10.82 -7.17
C GLU A 37 18.42 10.37 -8.13
N ILE A 38 17.20 10.88 -7.92
CA ILE A 38 16.08 10.63 -8.81
C ILE A 38 16.39 11.34 -10.12
N LYS A 39 16.80 10.57 -11.13
CA LYS A 39 16.95 11.08 -12.51
C LYS A 39 15.63 11.75 -12.90
N GLU A 40 15.72 12.94 -13.49
CA GLU A 40 14.56 13.73 -13.92
C GLU A 40 13.68 12.89 -14.84
N SER A 41 12.61 12.30 -14.30
CA SER A 41 11.65 11.50 -15.03
C SER A 41 10.48 12.42 -15.39
N SER A 42 10.30 12.71 -16.68
CA SER A 42 9.13 13.45 -17.15
C SER A 42 7.91 12.55 -17.15
N LEU A 43 6.87 12.94 -16.43
CA LEU A 43 5.54 12.31 -16.56
C LEU A 43 4.84 12.74 -17.87
N ASP A 44 5.48 13.62 -18.65
CA ASP A 44 4.99 14.15 -19.93
C ASP A 44 4.77 13.05 -20.98
N ASP A 45 5.66 12.05 -21.02
CA ASP A 45 5.55 10.93 -21.97
C ASP A 45 4.33 10.05 -21.70
N PHE A 46 3.79 10.12 -20.48
CA PHE A 46 2.69 9.27 -20.02
C PHE A 46 1.37 10.04 -19.94
N VAL A 47 1.28 11.27 -20.45
CA VAL A 47 0.06 12.08 -20.39
C VAL A 47 -1.04 11.45 -21.24
N GLY A 48 -2.22 11.28 -20.65
CA GLY A 48 -3.35 10.60 -21.27
C GLY A 48 -3.26 9.07 -21.20
N GLU A 49 -2.13 8.51 -20.74
CA GLU A 49 -2.00 7.08 -20.59
C GLU A 49 -2.86 6.55 -19.43
N LYS A 50 -3.40 5.36 -19.66
CA LYS A 50 -4.22 4.64 -18.72
C LYS A 50 -3.54 3.31 -18.38
N PHE A 51 -3.20 3.16 -17.12
CA PHE A 51 -2.69 1.92 -16.56
C PHE A 51 -3.82 1.21 -15.84
N SER A 52 -4.04 -0.06 -16.15
CA SER A 52 -5.06 -0.87 -15.49
C SER A 52 -4.48 -2.19 -14.99
N GLY A 53 -4.98 -2.65 -13.85
CA GLY A 53 -4.48 -3.85 -13.19
C GLY A 53 -5.56 -4.55 -12.39
N TYR A 54 -5.23 -5.78 -11.99
CA TYR A 54 -6.09 -6.63 -11.17
C TYR A 54 -5.44 -6.85 -9.81
N ILE A 55 -6.23 -6.70 -8.76
CA ILE A 55 -5.82 -7.03 -7.39
C ILE A 55 -6.16 -8.50 -7.16
N LYS A 56 -5.18 -9.31 -6.80
CA LYS A 56 -5.36 -10.75 -6.53
C LYS A 56 -5.14 -11.07 -5.06
N TRP A 57 -6.00 -11.94 -4.52
CA TRP A 57 -5.85 -12.53 -3.20
C TRP A 57 -6.10 -14.03 -3.30
N LEU A 58 -5.12 -14.84 -2.85
CA LEU A 58 -5.15 -16.31 -2.97
C LEU A 58 -5.45 -16.82 -4.38
N GLY A 59 -4.85 -16.19 -5.40
CA GLY A 59 -5.05 -16.56 -6.82
C GLY A 59 -6.37 -16.07 -7.43
N MET A 60 -7.31 -15.57 -6.62
CA MET A 60 -8.56 -15.00 -7.10
C MET A 60 -8.40 -13.50 -7.35
N THR A 61 -8.89 -13.02 -8.49
CA THR A 61 -9.03 -11.58 -8.73
C THR A 61 -10.11 -11.05 -7.80
N VAL A 62 -9.79 -10.12 -6.91
CA VAL A 62 -10.73 -9.52 -5.95
C VAL A 62 -11.13 -8.10 -6.32
N GLY A 63 -10.31 -7.42 -7.09
CA GLY A 63 -10.55 -6.03 -7.49
C GLY A 63 -9.82 -5.65 -8.77
N GLU A 64 -10.13 -4.45 -9.22
CA GLU A 64 -9.52 -3.77 -10.36
C GLU A 64 -9.00 -2.42 -9.89
N ILE A 65 -7.85 -2.02 -10.42
CA ILE A 65 -7.27 -0.70 -10.22
C ILE A 65 -6.99 -0.05 -11.57
N GLU A 66 -7.17 1.26 -11.62
CA GLU A 66 -6.94 2.08 -12.80
C GLU A 66 -6.21 3.35 -12.39
N PHE A 67 -5.19 3.73 -13.13
CA PHE A 67 -4.54 5.02 -13.02
C PHE A 67 -4.61 5.73 -14.37
N VAL A 68 -4.96 7.01 -14.36
CA VAL A 68 -4.98 7.86 -15.54
C VAL A 68 -4.16 9.10 -15.24
N ASN A 69 -3.16 9.38 -16.06
CA ASN A 69 -2.45 10.65 -16.02
C ASN A 69 -3.24 11.67 -16.85
N MET A 70 -3.85 12.64 -16.18
CA MET A 70 -4.64 13.69 -16.83
C MET A 70 -3.77 14.79 -17.45
N GLY A 71 -2.46 14.75 -17.22
CA GLY A 71 -1.51 15.76 -17.69
C GLY A 71 -1.26 16.87 -16.69
N ILE A 72 -0.75 17.99 -17.21
CA ILE A 72 -0.41 19.17 -16.41
C ILE A 72 -1.64 20.07 -16.26
N GLU A 73 -1.97 20.41 -15.03
CA GLU A 73 -2.97 21.38 -14.64
C GLU A 73 -2.34 22.50 -13.81
N GLU A 74 -3.05 23.61 -13.65
CA GLU A 74 -2.64 24.69 -12.75
C GLU A 74 -3.38 24.57 -11.42
N TYR A 75 -2.62 24.44 -10.32
CA TYR A 75 -3.16 24.38 -8.97
C TYR A 75 -2.43 25.39 -8.08
N GLN A 76 -3.18 26.37 -7.55
CA GLN A 76 -2.66 27.44 -6.69
C GLN A 76 -1.42 28.17 -7.29
N GLY A 77 -1.45 28.42 -8.60
CA GLY A 77 -0.34 29.07 -9.31
C GLY A 77 0.89 28.19 -9.57
N LYS A 78 0.81 26.89 -9.27
CA LYS A 78 1.84 25.89 -9.61
C LYS A 78 1.34 24.98 -10.74
N LYS A 79 2.25 24.64 -11.66
CA LYS A 79 2.03 23.57 -12.63
C LYS A 79 2.17 22.23 -11.90
N VAL A 80 1.14 21.39 -11.98
CA VAL A 80 1.10 20.09 -11.31
C VAL A 80 0.66 19.01 -12.29
N TYR A 81 1.25 17.83 -12.20
CA TYR A 81 0.68 16.62 -12.80
C TYR A 81 -0.54 16.20 -12.00
N HIS A 82 -1.64 15.90 -12.68
CA HIS A 82 -2.86 15.39 -12.07
C HIS A 82 -3.05 13.91 -12.44
N ILE A 83 -2.91 13.03 -11.47
CA ILE A 83 -3.08 11.58 -11.65
C ILE A 83 -4.31 11.14 -10.88
N ILE A 84 -5.23 10.45 -11.57
CA ILE A 84 -6.43 9.88 -10.97
C ILE A 84 -6.25 8.37 -10.82
N GLY A 85 -6.35 7.88 -9.59
CA GLY A 85 -6.40 6.46 -9.26
C GLY A 85 -7.82 6.03 -8.91
N ARG A 86 -8.31 4.92 -9.47
CA ARG A 86 -9.60 4.33 -9.14
C ARG A 86 -9.42 2.89 -8.75
N ALA A 87 -9.96 2.49 -7.61
CA ALA A 87 -9.96 1.11 -7.15
C ALA A 87 -11.39 0.64 -6.92
N LYS A 88 -11.72 -0.56 -7.38
CA LYS A 88 -13.05 -1.15 -7.19
C LYS A 88 -13.00 -2.64 -6.98
N THR A 89 -13.91 -3.16 -6.18
CA THR A 89 -14.14 -4.61 -6.06
C THR A 89 -14.59 -5.16 -7.42
N ASN A 90 -14.20 -6.40 -7.73
CA ASN A 90 -14.65 -7.09 -8.94
C ASN A 90 -16.19 -7.22 -8.97
N LYS A 91 -16.74 -7.60 -10.14
CA LYS A 91 -18.20 -7.69 -10.35
C LYS A 91 -18.93 -8.64 -9.40
N VAL A 92 -18.30 -9.74 -8.99
CA VAL A 92 -18.92 -10.80 -8.18
C VAL A 92 -18.89 -10.45 -6.69
N LEU A 93 -17.72 -10.09 -6.18
CA LEU A 93 -17.51 -9.79 -4.77
C LEU A 93 -18.14 -8.46 -4.35
N ARG A 94 -18.48 -7.56 -5.28
CA ARG A 94 -19.17 -6.31 -4.94
C ARG A 94 -20.52 -6.53 -4.27
N TYR A 95 -21.18 -7.66 -4.51
CA TYR A 95 -22.45 -8.00 -3.87
C TYR A 95 -22.28 -8.32 -2.38
N ILE A 96 -21.09 -8.76 -1.97
CA ILE A 96 -20.73 -9.05 -0.58
C ILE A 96 -20.11 -7.80 0.06
N PHE A 97 -19.14 -7.19 -0.61
CA PHE A 97 -18.45 -6.00 -0.14
C PHE A 97 -18.02 -5.10 -1.31
N ARG A 98 -18.68 -3.94 -1.45
CA ARG A 98 -18.44 -2.99 -2.55
C ARG A 98 -17.39 -1.96 -2.16
N VAL A 99 -16.25 -1.96 -2.86
CA VAL A 99 -15.26 -0.88 -2.84
C VAL A 99 -15.39 -0.06 -4.11
N GLN A 100 -15.38 1.27 -3.97
CA GLN A 100 -15.34 2.26 -5.05
C GLN A 100 -14.58 3.50 -4.59
N ASP A 101 -13.27 3.40 -4.62
CA ASP A 101 -12.38 4.48 -4.19
C ASP A 101 -11.86 5.26 -5.39
N GLU A 102 -11.76 6.57 -5.23
CA GLU A 102 -11.17 7.49 -6.18
C GLU A 102 -10.15 8.38 -5.48
N PHE A 103 -8.95 8.44 -6.04
CA PHE A 103 -7.80 9.17 -5.53
C PHE A 103 -7.35 10.18 -6.57
N HIS A 104 -7.06 11.40 -6.16
CA HIS A 104 -6.45 12.42 -7.00
C HIS A 104 -5.11 12.80 -6.38
N SER A 105 -4.03 12.58 -7.13
CA SER A 105 -2.68 12.97 -6.75
C SER A 105 -2.24 14.15 -7.62
N TYR A 106 -1.83 15.25 -6.97
CA TYR A 106 -1.29 16.42 -7.62
C TYR A 106 0.20 16.52 -7.27
N LEU A 107 1.06 16.40 -8.27
CA LEU A 107 2.51 16.41 -8.10
C LEU A 107 3.11 17.64 -8.78
N ASP A 108 3.98 18.38 -8.10
CA ASP A 108 4.67 19.52 -8.68
C ASP A 108 5.44 19.09 -9.93
N SER A 109 5.20 19.77 -11.07
CA SER A 109 5.71 19.29 -12.36
C SER A 109 7.24 19.40 -12.51
N LYS A 110 7.90 20.19 -11.65
CA LYS A 110 9.36 20.38 -11.68
C LYS A 110 10.07 19.46 -10.70
N THR A 111 9.49 19.29 -9.51
CA THR A 111 10.14 18.57 -8.40
C THR A 111 9.60 17.17 -8.17
N GLY A 112 8.45 16.82 -8.77
CA GLY A 112 7.73 15.56 -8.54
C GLY A 112 7.13 15.43 -7.13
N LYS A 113 7.28 16.45 -6.28
CA LYS A 113 6.82 16.40 -4.88
C LYS A 113 5.29 16.48 -4.81
N PRO A 114 4.65 15.77 -3.87
CA PRO A 114 3.21 15.89 -3.65
C PRO A 114 2.87 17.32 -3.22
N VAL A 115 1.87 17.90 -3.87
CA VAL A 115 1.30 19.21 -3.56
C VAL A 115 -0.06 19.08 -2.88
N LEU A 116 -0.82 18.07 -3.31
CA LEU A 116 -2.14 17.78 -2.79
C LEU A 116 -2.48 16.32 -3.11
N PHE A 117 -3.08 15.64 -2.14
CA PHE A 117 -3.69 14.35 -2.34
C PHE A 117 -5.14 14.39 -1.85
N LYS A 118 -6.09 13.99 -2.69
CA LYS A 118 -7.50 13.85 -2.31
C LYS A 118 -7.93 12.40 -2.44
N ALA A 119 -8.75 11.94 -1.49
CA ALA A 119 -9.33 10.61 -1.52
C ALA A 119 -10.84 10.68 -1.25
N ASP A 120 -11.63 10.02 -2.09
CA ASP A 120 -13.04 9.67 -1.86
C ASP A 120 -13.14 8.15 -1.77
N ARG A 121 -13.27 7.64 -0.54
CA ARG A 121 -13.35 6.20 -0.26
C ARG A 121 -14.79 5.78 0.01
N LYS A 122 -15.23 4.74 -0.67
CA LYS A 122 -16.56 4.13 -0.51
C LYS A 122 -16.39 2.63 -0.38
N GLU A 123 -16.29 2.18 0.87
CA GLU A 123 -15.96 0.80 1.23
C GLU A 123 -17.09 0.17 2.06
N GLY A 124 -18.02 -0.48 1.37
CA GLY A 124 -19.22 -1.06 1.98
C GLY A 124 -20.11 0.04 2.58
N ARG A 125 -20.19 0.09 3.91
CA ARG A 125 -20.92 1.15 4.65
C ARG A 125 -20.03 2.32 5.04
N TYR A 126 -18.72 2.17 4.97
CA TYR A 126 -17.77 3.22 5.30
C TYR A 126 -17.60 4.18 4.12
N HIS A 127 -17.73 5.48 4.42
CA HIS A 127 -17.56 6.55 3.44
C HIS A 127 -16.68 7.64 4.06
N ALA A 128 -15.63 8.04 3.34
CA ALA A 128 -14.74 9.09 3.81
C ALA A 128 -14.22 9.92 2.65
N LYS A 129 -14.17 11.24 2.86
CA LYS A 129 -13.52 12.18 1.96
C LYS A 129 -12.49 12.99 2.74
N PHE A 130 -11.26 13.04 2.24
CA PHE A 130 -10.21 13.85 2.86
C PHE A 130 -9.20 14.36 1.83
N GLY A 131 -8.50 15.43 2.20
CA GLY A 131 -7.40 16.02 1.46
C GLY A 131 -6.18 16.17 2.37
N LEU A 132 -5.00 15.86 1.84
CA LEU A 132 -3.70 16.06 2.49
C LEU A 132 -2.89 17.04 1.63
N TYR A 133 -2.29 18.03 2.28
CA TYR A 133 -1.48 19.08 1.67
C TYR A 133 -0.01 18.90 2.05
#